data_AF-A0A521YQM5-F1
#
_entry.id   AF-A0A521YQM5-F1
#
_cell.length_a   1.000
_cell.length_b   1.000
_cell.length_c   1.000
_cell.angle_alpha   90.00
_cell.angle_beta   90.00
_cell.angle_gamma   90.00
#
_symmetry.space_group_name_H-M   'P 1'
#
loop_
_entity.id
_entity.type
_entity.pdbx_description
1 polymer ?
#
loop_
_entity_poly.entity_id
_entity_poly.type
_entity_poly.pdbx_seq_one_letter_code
_entity_poly.pdbx_strand_id
1 'polypeptide(L)'
;MKKMRITVVRGPGTDGATWHRDYVVPDLRGASVSNVLQYISRHVDGDLAYYLSCRRGMCAACVVRINGRNEKACVVEIQDGMIIEPTNLRLLIKDSVVHLGMPTESEFDIGRADLLKRAPAQSS
;
A
#
# COMPACT_ATOMS: atom_id res chain seq x y z
N MET A 1 17.44 -7.48 22.04
CA MET A 1 17.18 -6.56 20.90
C MET A 1 15.73 -6.11 20.96
N LYS A 2 15.47 -4.80 20.83
CA LYS A 2 14.12 -4.27 20.75
C LYS A 2 13.51 -4.69 19.40
N LYS A 3 12.20 -4.96 19.38
CA LYS A 3 11.44 -5.34 18.18
C LYS A 3 10.29 -4.35 17.98
N MET A 4 9.76 -4.28 16.77
CA MET A 4 8.56 -3.53 16.44
C MET A 4 7.59 -4.40 15.63
N ARG A 5 6.29 -4.09 15.76
CA ARG A 5 5.19 -4.78 15.10
C ARG A 5 4.62 -3.90 14.00
N ILE A 6 4.59 -4.42 12.79
CA ILE A 6 4.06 -3.73 11.60
C ILE A 6 2.94 -4.59 11.02
N THR A 7 1.79 -3.99 10.78
CA THR A 7 0.67 -4.66 10.12
C THR A 7 0.68 -4.29 8.64
N VAL A 8 0.62 -5.28 7.76
CA VAL A 8 0.44 -5.06 6.31
C VAL A 8 -0.86 -5.71 5.86
N VAL A 9 -1.67 -4.99 5.11
CA VAL A 9 -2.83 -5.55 4.40
C VAL A 9 -2.33 -6.34 3.20
N ARG A 10 -2.60 -7.64 3.23
CA ARG A 10 -2.24 -8.62 2.21
C ARG A 10 -3.42 -8.90 1.28
N GLY A 11 -3.13 -9.38 0.08
CA GLY A 11 -4.14 -9.84 -0.88
C GLY A 11 -3.76 -9.56 -2.33
N PRO A 12 -4.65 -9.76 -3.30
CA PRO A 12 -5.92 -10.45 -3.12
C PRO A 12 -5.70 -11.93 -2.78
N GLY A 13 -6.55 -12.48 -1.93
CA GLY A 13 -6.68 -13.93 -1.74
C GLY A 13 -7.29 -14.59 -2.97
N THR A 14 -7.45 -15.91 -2.93
CA THR A 14 -8.13 -16.66 -4.02
C THR A 14 -9.59 -16.25 -4.22
N ASP A 15 -10.21 -15.69 -3.17
CA ASP A 15 -11.56 -15.13 -3.14
C ASP A 15 -11.61 -13.63 -3.42
N GLY A 16 -10.45 -12.99 -3.72
CA GLY A 16 -10.34 -11.55 -3.90
C GLY A 16 -10.27 -10.75 -2.59
N ALA A 17 -10.36 -11.38 -1.43
CA ALA A 17 -10.37 -10.69 -0.14
C ALA A 17 -8.97 -10.21 0.25
N THR A 18 -8.92 -9.20 1.12
CA THR A 18 -7.70 -8.76 1.80
C THR A 18 -7.75 -9.10 3.28
N TRP A 19 -6.58 -9.25 3.89
CA TRP A 19 -6.47 -9.54 5.32
C TRP A 19 -5.28 -8.82 5.94
N HIS A 20 -5.35 -8.59 7.25
CA HIS A 20 -4.25 -8.00 8.00
C HIS A 20 -3.25 -9.10 8.34
N ARG A 21 -1.96 -8.82 8.14
CA ARG A 21 -0.87 -9.67 8.60
C ARG A 21 0.14 -8.87 9.40
N ASP A 22 0.39 -9.32 10.62
CA ASP A 22 1.36 -8.70 11.52
C ASP A 22 2.75 -9.32 11.31
N TYR A 23 3.76 -8.46 11.28
CA TYR A 23 5.17 -8.83 11.23
C TYR A 23 5.89 -8.24 12.43
N VAL A 24 6.66 -9.08 13.11
CA VAL A 24 7.56 -8.64 14.17
C VAL A 24 8.96 -8.56 13.59
N VAL A 25 9.48 -7.35 13.43
CA VAL A 25 10.79 -7.07 12.84
C VAL A 25 11.73 -6.47 13.90
N PRO A 26 13.06 -6.48 13.67
CA PRO A 26 13.98 -5.71 14.51
C PRO A 26 13.55 -4.25 14.60
N ASP A 27 13.96 -3.56 15.65
CA ASP A 27 13.73 -2.14 15.79
C ASP A 27 14.49 -1.34 14.69
N LEU A 28 13.76 -0.84 13.71
CA LEU A 28 14.27 -0.12 12.53
C LEU A 28 13.96 1.38 12.57
N ARG A 29 13.88 1.99 13.77
CA ARG A 29 13.71 3.46 13.89
C ARG A 29 14.76 4.21 13.06
N GLY A 30 14.36 5.30 12.42
CA GLY A 30 15.15 6.06 11.44
C GLY A 30 15.12 5.50 10.01
N ALA A 31 14.62 4.28 9.80
CA ALA A 31 14.45 3.71 8.46
C ALA A 31 13.10 4.12 7.84
N SER A 32 13.02 4.11 6.51
CA SER A 32 11.75 4.36 5.82
C SER A 32 10.83 3.15 5.86
N VAL A 33 9.53 3.35 5.63
CA VAL A 33 8.55 2.27 5.44
C VAL A 33 8.98 1.32 4.31
N SER A 34 9.57 1.84 3.22
CA SER A 34 10.07 1.01 2.13
C SER A 34 11.25 0.11 2.53
N ASN A 35 12.08 0.53 3.49
CA ASN A 35 13.14 -0.31 4.03
C ASN A 35 12.56 -1.50 4.81
N VAL A 36 11.48 -1.27 5.56
CA VAL A 36 10.81 -2.33 6.33
C VAL A 36 10.09 -3.31 5.42
N LEU A 37 9.38 -2.83 4.39
CA LEU A 37 8.76 -3.71 3.39
C LEU A 37 9.83 -4.57 2.67
N GLN A 38 10.97 -3.98 2.35
CA GLN A 38 12.12 -4.71 1.79
C GLN A 38 12.70 -5.72 2.78
N TYR A 39 12.82 -5.38 4.06
CA TYR A 39 13.31 -6.29 5.09
C TYR A 39 12.38 -7.50 5.24
N ILE A 40 11.07 -7.25 5.34
CA ILE A 40 10.06 -8.31 5.44
C ILE A 40 10.15 -9.21 4.21
N SER A 41 10.13 -8.63 3.01
CA SER A 41 10.22 -9.38 1.76
C SER A 41 11.48 -10.26 1.67
N ARG A 42 12.63 -9.77 2.13
CA ARG A 42 13.91 -10.49 1.97
C ARG A 42 14.23 -11.49 3.06
N HIS A 43 13.69 -11.30 4.27
CA HIS A 43 14.16 -12.02 5.46
C HIS A 43 13.04 -12.69 6.25
N VAL A 44 11.77 -12.40 5.96
CA VAL A 44 10.63 -12.89 6.74
C VAL A 44 9.59 -13.56 5.86
N ASP A 45 9.16 -12.90 4.80
CA ASP A 45 8.13 -13.38 3.89
C ASP A 45 8.42 -12.98 2.43
N GLY A 46 9.03 -13.92 1.69
CA GLY A 46 9.39 -13.76 0.28
C GLY A 46 8.23 -13.50 -0.68
N ASP A 47 6.99 -13.75 -0.26
CA ASP A 47 5.81 -13.57 -1.09
C ASP A 47 5.23 -12.14 -1.04
N LEU A 48 5.69 -11.32 -0.07
CA LEU A 48 5.21 -9.94 0.09
C LEU A 48 5.55 -9.09 -1.14
N ALA A 49 4.51 -8.56 -1.79
CA ALA A 49 4.66 -7.62 -2.89
C ALA A 49 4.68 -6.16 -2.41
N TYR A 50 5.65 -5.40 -2.91
CA TYR A 50 5.76 -3.96 -2.72
C TYR A 50 6.45 -3.33 -3.92
N TYR A 51 6.21 -2.04 -4.18
CA TYR A 51 6.85 -1.32 -5.28
C TYR A 51 7.84 -0.28 -4.77
N LEU A 52 9.03 -0.25 -5.37
CA LEU A 52 10.09 0.69 -5.05
C LEU A 52 10.92 1.02 -6.29
N SER A 53 11.13 2.32 -6.55
CA SER A 53 11.93 2.79 -7.69
C SER A 53 12.96 3.85 -7.26
N CYS A 54 12.59 5.13 -7.25
CA CYS A 54 13.57 6.22 -7.08
C CYS A 54 14.16 6.37 -5.66
N ARG A 55 13.48 5.87 -4.63
CA ARG A 55 13.85 5.98 -3.19
C ARG A 55 14.12 7.39 -2.66
N ARG A 56 13.67 8.43 -3.36
CA ARG A 56 13.92 9.84 -3.04
C ARG A 56 12.67 10.71 -3.14
N GLY A 57 11.49 10.09 -3.07
CA GLY A 57 10.22 10.80 -3.00
C GLY A 57 9.72 11.49 -4.28
N MET A 58 10.35 11.23 -5.43
CA MET A 58 10.03 11.95 -6.68
C MET A 58 9.11 11.21 -7.65
N CYS A 59 9.25 9.89 -7.81
CA CYS A 59 8.43 9.15 -8.79
C CYS A 59 7.00 8.85 -8.33
N ALA A 60 6.71 9.01 -7.03
CA ALA A 60 5.43 8.64 -6.39
C ALA A 60 4.96 7.17 -6.58
N ALA A 61 5.78 6.29 -7.16
CA ALA A 61 5.36 4.92 -7.45
C ALA A 61 5.29 3.99 -6.22
N CYS A 62 5.89 4.38 -5.09
CA CYS A 62 5.85 3.63 -3.82
C CYS A 62 4.81 4.19 -2.84
N VAL A 63 3.80 4.91 -3.33
CA VAL A 63 2.75 5.46 -2.45
C VAL A 63 1.90 4.31 -1.92
N VAL A 64 1.71 4.29 -0.61
CA VAL A 64 0.87 3.33 0.13
C VAL A 64 0.04 4.12 1.14
N ARG A 65 -1.01 3.51 1.68
CA ARG A 65 -1.80 4.12 2.75
C ARG A 65 -1.21 3.70 4.09
N ILE A 66 -0.67 4.66 4.84
CA ILE A 66 -0.03 4.47 6.13
C ILE A 66 -0.96 5.06 7.19
N ASN A 67 -1.48 4.24 8.10
CA ASN A 67 -2.41 4.66 9.14
C ASN A 67 -3.57 5.52 8.58
N GLY A 68 -4.15 5.09 7.45
CA GLY A 68 -5.24 5.81 6.78
C GLY A 68 -4.85 6.97 5.86
N ARG A 69 -3.58 7.37 5.77
CA ARG A 69 -3.12 8.48 4.91
C ARG A 69 -2.23 7.99 3.76
N ASN A 70 -2.49 8.46 2.54
CA ASN A 70 -1.66 8.13 1.38
C ASN A 70 -0.33 8.87 1.44
N GLU A 71 0.76 8.11 1.52
CA GLU A 71 2.09 8.62 1.77
C GLU A 71 3.15 7.85 0.98
N LYS A 72 4.29 8.49 0.72
CA LYS A 72 5.41 7.86 0.01
C LYS A 72 6.19 6.96 0.97
N ALA A 73 6.08 5.64 0.77
CA ALA A 73 6.77 4.65 1.63
C ALA A 73 8.29 4.87 1.73
N CYS A 74 8.93 5.42 0.69
CA CYS A 74 10.37 5.67 0.70
C CYS A 74 10.82 6.93 1.46
N VAL A 75 9.88 7.75 1.95
CA VAL A 75 10.18 9.00 2.65
C VAL A 75 9.70 8.95 4.10
N VAL A 76 8.55 8.34 4.34
CA VAL A 76 7.99 8.23 5.70
C VAL A 76 8.82 7.27 6.54
N GLU A 77 9.21 7.73 7.73
CA GLU A 77 9.90 6.91 8.74
C GLU A 77 8.95 5.88 9.35
N ILE A 78 9.45 4.66 9.57
CA ILE A 78 8.70 3.58 10.21
C ILE A 78 8.50 3.82 11.71
N GLN A 79 7.32 3.49 12.23
CA GLN A 79 7.01 3.50 13.65
C GLN A 79 6.38 2.17 14.07
N ASP A 80 6.53 1.83 15.35
CA ASP A 80 5.90 0.65 15.94
C ASP A 80 4.37 0.76 15.88
N GLY A 81 3.70 -0.32 15.51
CA GLY A 81 2.24 -0.37 15.36
C GLY A 81 1.71 0.23 14.06
N MET A 82 2.56 0.63 13.10
CA MET A 82 2.09 1.12 11.80
C MET A 82 1.29 0.07 11.03
N ILE A 83 0.24 0.54 10.37
CA ILE A 83 -0.58 -0.22 9.43
C ILE A 83 -0.30 0.29 8.02
N ILE A 84 0.08 -0.62 7.13
CA ILE A 84 0.41 -0.36 5.73
C ILE A 84 -0.64 -1.04 4.86
N GLU A 85 -1.33 -0.27 4.04
CA GLU A 85 -2.43 -0.72 3.21
C GLU A 85 -2.21 -0.28 1.76
N PRO A 86 -2.80 -0.98 0.76
CA PRO A 86 -2.86 -0.44 -0.59
C PRO A 86 -3.62 0.88 -0.60
N THR A 87 -3.23 1.77 -1.51
CA THR A 87 -3.86 3.09 -1.70
C THR A 87 -5.31 2.98 -2.18
N ASN A 88 -5.62 1.98 -3.02
CA ASN A 88 -6.95 1.71 -3.52
C ASN A 88 -7.16 0.21 -3.75
N LEU A 89 -8.11 -0.39 -3.02
CA LEU A 89 -8.44 -1.80 -3.13
C LEU A 89 -9.02 -2.21 -4.49
N ARG A 90 -9.70 -1.28 -5.19
CA ARG A 90 -10.24 -1.54 -6.54
C ARG A 90 -9.15 -1.69 -7.61
N LEU A 91 -7.97 -1.15 -7.33
CA LEU A 91 -6.80 -1.22 -8.23
C LEU A 91 -5.73 -2.18 -7.68
N LEU A 92 -6.06 -3.00 -6.68
CA LEU A 92 -5.11 -3.89 -6.05
C LEU A 92 -4.58 -4.92 -7.06
N ILE A 93 -3.26 -4.95 -7.22
CA ILE A 93 -2.56 -6.02 -7.93
C ILE A 93 -2.15 -7.10 -6.93
N LYS A 94 -1.36 -6.70 -5.91
CA LYS A 94 -0.97 -7.57 -4.80
C LYS A 94 -0.42 -6.77 -3.63
N ASP A 95 -0.87 -7.07 -2.41
CA ASP A 95 -0.45 -6.49 -1.14
C ASP A 95 -0.47 -4.95 -1.15
N SER A 96 0.68 -4.29 -1.17
CA SER A 96 0.75 -2.82 -1.24
C SER A 96 0.83 -2.29 -2.67
N VAL A 97 0.84 -3.15 -3.69
CA VAL A 97 0.99 -2.78 -5.10
C VAL A 97 -0.38 -2.62 -5.74
N VAL A 98 -0.61 -1.43 -6.29
CA VAL A 98 -1.81 -1.10 -7.06
C VAL A 98 -1.44 -0.79 -8.52
N HIS A 99 -2.42 -0.87 -9.41
CA HIS A 99 -2.26 -0.50 -10.79
C HIS A 99 -2.10 1.03 -10.94
N LEU A 100 -0.89 1.48 -11.32
CA LEU A 100 -0.58 2.91 -11.45
C LEU A 100 -1.12 3.54 -12.75
N GLY A 101 -1.32 2.75 -13.79
CA GLY A 101 -1.72 3.24 -15.12
C GLY A 101 -3.21 3.47 -15.33
N MET A 102 -4.05 3.39 -14.28
CA MET A 102 -5.52 3.54 -14.36
C MET A 102 -6.15 2.66 -15.47
N PRO A 103 -6.39 1.36 -15.21
CA PRO A 103 -6.82 0.40 -16.24
C PRO A 103 -8.21 0.77 -16.82
N THR A 104 -8.52 0.23 -17.99
CA THR A 104 -9.76 0.48 -18.77
C THR A 104 -11.06 0.16 -18.02
N GLU A 105 -11.03 -0.69 -17.00
CA GLU A 105 -12.21 -0.94 -16.15
C GLU A 105 -12.21 -0.12 -14.86
N SER A 106 -11.32 0.87 -14.72
CA SER A 106 -11.34 1.75 -13.55
C SER A 106 -12.60 2.62 -13.56
N GLU A 107 -13.10 2.96 -12.38
CA GLU A 107 -14.21 3.94 -12.23
C GLU A 107 -13.90 5.33 -12.80
N PHE A 108 -12.62 5.57 -13.14
CA PHE A 108 -12.11 6.79 -13.75
C PHE A 108 -11.88 6.64 -15.27
N ASP A 109 -12.20 5.49 -15.88
CA ASP A 109 -12.13 5.33 -17.32
C ASP A 109 -13.19 6.21 -18.01
N ILE A 110 -12.71 7.14 -18.82
CA ILE A 110 -13.53 8.08 -19.59
C ILE A 110 -14.25 7.34 -20.74
N GLY A 111 -13.77 6.17 -21.15
CA GLY A 111 -14.47 5.29 -22.10
C GLY A 111 -15.85 4.85 -21.60
N ARG A 112 -16.05 4.86 -20.28
CA ARG A 112 -17.35 4.63 -19.60
C ARG A 112 -17.92 5.91 -18.99
N ALA A 113 -17.85 7.02 -19.71
CA ALA A 113 -18.43 8.30 -19.27
C ALA A 113 -19.94 8.21 -18.93
N ASP A 114 -20.65 7.20 -19.44
CA ASP A 114 -22.03 6.86 -19.08
C ASP A 114 -22.19 6.50 -17.59
N LEU A 115 -21.15 5.98 -16.95
CA LEU A 115 -21.10 5.61 -15.53
C LEU A 115 -20.60 6.75 -14.62
N LEU A 116 -20.03 7.83 -15.18
CA LEU A 116 -19.60 9.03 -14.43
C LEU A 116 -20.78 9.88 -13.92
N LYS A 117 -22.02 9.37 -13.98
CA LYS A 117 -23.17 9.98 -13.29
C LYS A 117 -22.88 9.98 -11.79
N ARG A 118 -22.32 11.11 -11.34
CA ARG A 118 -22.04 11.45 -9.94
C ARG A 118 -23.13 10.89 -9.04
N ALA A 119 -22.74 10.08 -8.05
CA ALA A 119 -23.58 9.88 -6.89
C ALA A 119 -24.03 11.27 -6.39
N PRO A 120 -25.31 11.46 -6.02
CA PRO A 120 -25.80 12.75 -5.57
C PRO A 120 -24.87 13.23 -4.45
N ALA A 121 -24.43 14.48 -4.55
CA ALA A 121 -23.67 15.13 -3.50
C ALA A 121 -24.44 14.92 -2.19
N GLN A 122 -23.79 14.34 -1.18
CA GLN A 122 -24.37 14.24 0.15
C GLN A 122 -24.61 15.68 0.62
N SER A 123 -25.87 16.11 0.54
CA SER A 123 -26.33 17.40 1.03
C SER A 123 -26.15 17.42 2.55
N SER A 124 -25.31 18.34 3.02
CA SER A 124 -25.30 18.76 4.42
C SER A 124 -26.32 19.88 4.61
#